data_AF-R6GUU4-F1
#
_entry.id   AF-R6GUU4-F1
#
_cell.length_a   1.000
_cell.length_b   1.000
_cell.length_c   1.000
_cell.angle_alpha   90.00
_cell.angle_beta   90.00
_cell.angle_gamma   90.00
#
_symmetry.space_group_name_H-M   'P 1'
#
loop_
_entity.id
_entity.type
_entity.pdbx_description
1 polymer ?
#
loop_
_entity_poly.entity_id
_entity_poly.type
_entity_poly.pdbx_seq_one_letter_code
_entity_poly.pdbx_strand_id
1 'polypeptide(L)'
;MIKKINNNKILMISHMADIDGMGSVILADKFYNNQVDYILAETKDLANLFKTFDFSNYDVIYLCDLPLIPSAIEVLDKHEEIISKLKHFDHHSSYGGVVPNYVNAHVTLNGRKTCGTELFYNYLLSLSTKLDSPFYHVFVEATRETDTWDFLEETYNAKMLACVYGIIGPVAYIELINSLNDLEEFKLPNLFSDLYEADLVRQRSYIDFVNENLLVTTYKQYKIGVTIAEQYRSILGNEICKMRPDLDFVMILNYSRNSVSLRCVKDDVDLNQICAEFHHDGGGHKKSAGFVIDEESIPKIQEYHNEYLKKIG
;
A
#
# COMPACT_ATOMS: atom_id res chain seq x y z
N MET A 1 11.53 -5.99 -6.01
CA MET A 1 11.17 -5.36 -7.30
C MET A 1 10.83 -6.42 -8.35
N ILE A 2 9.83 -6.15 -9.19
CA ILE A 2 9.46 -6.92 -10.39
C ILE A 2 9.52 -5.96 -11.59
N LYS A 3 10.01 -6.39 -12.76
CA LYS A 3 10.18 -5.53 -13.94
C LYS A 3 9.62 -6.18 -15.20
N LYS A 4 8.99 -5.40 -16.07
CA LYS A 4 8.63 -5.76 -17.44
C LYS A 4 9.14 -4.67 -18.38
N ILE A 5 10.23 -4.94 -19.09
CA ILE A 5 10.95 -3.98 -19.92
C ILE A 5 10.93 -4.48 -21.37
N ASN A 6 10.26 -3.74 -22.25
CA ASN A 6 10.11 -4.04 -23.67
C ASN A 6 10.68 -2.94 -24.58
N ASN A 7 11.56 -2.08 -24.03
CA ASN A 7 12.14 -0.92 -24.72
C ASN A 7 11.10 0.11 -25.18
N ASN A 8 9.98 0.24 -24.45
CA ASN A 8 9.03 1.29 -24.69
C ASN A 8 9.59 2.66 -24.26
N LYS A 9 8.91 3.74 -24.67
CA LYS A 9 9.27 5.12 -24.32
C LYS A 9 8.65 5.63 -23.02
N ILE A 10 7.75 4.86 -22.43
CA ILE A 10 7.02 5.22 -21.22
C ILE A 10 7.36 4.20 -20.15
N LEU A 11 7.73 4.68 -18.96
CA LEU A 11 7.98 3.87 -17.78
C LEU A 11 6.94 4.17 -16.70
N MET A 12 6.35 3.13 -16.13
CA MET A 12 5.53 3.19 -14.92
C MET A 12 6.29 2.56 -13.75
N ILE A 13 6.60 3.33 -12.72
CA ILE A 13 7.15 2.85 -11.45
C ILE A 13 6.01 2.93 -10.44
N SER A 14 5.60 1.80 -9.87
CA SER A 14 4.46 1.77 -8.95
C SER A 14 4.73 0.85 -7.77
N HIS A 15 3.98 1.04 -6.69
CA HIS A 15 4.11 0.20 -5.51
C HIS A 15 3.78 -1.26 -5.82
N MET A 16 4.49 -2.19 -5.17
CA MET A 16 4.30 -3.62 -5.41
C MET A 16 3.31 -4.28 -4.45
N ALA A 17 2.88 -3.62 -3.36
CA ALA A 17 2.30 -4.36 -2.23
C ALA A 17 0.78 -4.58 -2.27
N ASP A 18 0.03 -3.86 -3.10
CA ASP A 18 -1.43 -3.85 -3.09
C ASP A 18 -2.03 -3.44 -4.44
N ILE A 19 -3.35 -3.36 -4.50
CA ILE A 19 -4.08 -3.05 -5.73
C ILE A 19 -3.99 -1.58 -6.14
N ASP A 20 -3.59 -0.66 -5.26
CA ASP A 20 -3.39 0.75 -5.63
C ASP A 20 -2.12 0.90 -6.46
N GLY A 21 -1.05 0.23 -6.03
CA GLY A 21 0.15 0.08 -6.86
C GLY A 21 -0.14 -0.55 -8.23
N MET A 22 -0.95 -1.63 -8.29
CA MET A 22 -1.26 -2.29 -9.56
C MET A 22 -2.18 -1.46 -10.47
N GLY A 23 -3.13 -0.71 -9.88
CA GLY A 23 -4.12 0.05 -10.62
C GLY A 23 -3.49 1.03 -11.59
N SER A 24 -2.42 1.72 -11.17
CA SER A 24 -1.68 2.63 -12.04
C SER A 24 -1.04 1.94 -13.25
N VAL A 25 -0.49 0.72 -13.08
CA VAL A 25 0.08 -0.07 -14.18
C VAL A 25 -1.00 -0.49 -15.17
N ILE A 26 -2.13 -0.99 -14.67
CA ILE A 26 -3.28 -1.40 -15.50
C ILE A 26 -3.82 -0.23 -16.32
N LEU A 27 -4.00 0.93 -15.69
CA LEU A 27 -4.47 2.14 -16.38
C LEU A 27 -3.48 2.59 -17.47
N ALA A 28 -2.17 2.53 -17.19
CA ALA A 28 -1.15 2.87 -18.17
C ALA A 28 -1.14 1.88 -19.36
N ASP A 29 -1.18 0.58 -19.09
CA ASP A 29 -1.27 -0.46 -20.13
C ASP A 29 -2.48 -0.23 -21.03
N LYS A 30 -3.65 0.01 -20.44
CA LYS A 30 -4.89 0.27 -21.20
C LYS A 30 -4.81 1.58 -21.97
N PHE A 31 -4.31 2.67 -21.39
CA PHE A 31 -4.21 3.97 -22.06
C PHE A 31 -3.28 3.92 -23.28
N TYR A 32 -2.11 3.30 -23.12
CA TYR A 32 -1.04 3.26 -24.13
C TYR A 32 -1.01 1.95 -24.94
N ASN A 33 -2.06 1.13 -24.89
CA ASN A 33 -2.18 -0.12 -25.65
C ASN A 33 -0.99 -1.08 -25.41
N ASN A 34 -0.61 -1.29 -24.15
CA ASN A 34 0.51 -2.12 -23.68
C ASN A 34 1.90 -1.64 -24.13
N GLN A 35 2.04 -0.38 -24.59
CA GLN A 35 3.32 0.24 -24.94
C GLN A 35 3.95 0.98 -23.75
N VAL A 36 3.95 0.32 -22.59
CA VAL A 36 4.50 0.84 -21.34
C VAL A 36 5.39 -0.23 -20.73
N ASP A 37 6.57 0.18 -20.27
CA ASP A 37 7.40 -0.64 -19.40
C ASP A 37 7.01 -0.36 -17.95
N TYR A 38 7.12 -1.36 -17.08
CA TYR A 38 6.86 -1.13 -15.66
C TYR A 38 7.91 -1.71 -14.72
N ILE A 39 8.03 -1.08 -13.55
CA ILE A 39 8.79 -1.53 -12.40
C ILE A 39 7.87 -1.47 -11.18
N LEU A 40 7.60 -2.62 -10.59
CA LEU A 40 6.94 -2.70 -9.29
C LEU A 40 8.02 -2.69 -8.20
N ALA A 41 7.92 -1.75 -7.28
CA ALA A 41 8.93 -1.49 -6.24
C ALA A 41 8.30 -1.25 -4.87
N GLU A 42 9.12 -1.28 -3.82
CA GLU A 42 8.78 -0.78 -2.50
C GLU A 42 9.45 0.58 -2.30
N THR A 43 8.93 1.42 -1.39
CA THR A 43 9.48 2.77 -1.11
C THR A 43 10.99 2.76 -0.83
N LYS A 44 11.47 1.75 -0.08
CA LYS A 44 12.89 1.57 0.25
C LYS A 44 13.79 1.32 -0.96
N ASP A 45 13.23 0.88 -2.09
CA ASP A 45 13.98 0.55 -3.30
C ASP A 45 14.30 1.82 -4.12
N LEU A 46 13.54 2.92 -3.94
CA LEU A 46 13.57 4.10 -4.82
C LEU A 46 14.94 4.75 -4.95
N ALA A 47 15.62 5.00 -3.82
CA ALA A 47 16.93 5.64 -3.83
C ALA A 47 17.97 4.83 -4.62
N ASN A 48 17.95 3.50 -4.48
CA ASN A 48 18.84 2.63 -5.24
C ASN A 48 18.41 2.53 -6.71
N LEU A 49 17.10 2.52 -6.98
CA LEU A 49 16.57 2.47 -8.34
C LEU A 49 17.02 3.70 -9.15
N PHE A 50 16.86 4.90 -8.60
CA PHE A 50 17.28 6.14 -9.27
C PHE A 50 18.79 6.22 -9.50
N LYS A 51 19.61 5.58 -8.65
CA LYS A 51 21.07 5.50 -8.84
C LYS A 51 21.50 4.52 -9.93
N THR A 52 20.77 3.43 -10.12
CA THR A 52 21.31 2.24 -10.82
C THR A 52 20.57 1.88 -12.10
N PHE A 53 19.33 2.33 -12.27
CA PHE A 53 18.54 2.04 -13.47
C PHE A 53 18.81 3.07 -14.56
N ASP A 54 18.88 2.61 -15.82
CA ASP A 54 19.08 3.48 -16.97
C ASP A 54 17.73 4.06 -17.44
N PHE A 55 17.55 5.36 -17.20
CA PHE A 55 16.35 6.10 -17.60
C PHE A 55 16.47 6.77 -18.98
N SER A 56 17.61 6.63 -19.66
CA SER A 56 17.93 7.40 -20.87
C SER A 56 16.95 7.14 -22.04
N ASN A 57 16.44 5.91 -22.16
CA ASN A 57 15.52 5.52 -23.23
C ASN A 57 14.08 6.05 -23.06
N TYR A 58 13.71 6.50 -21.86
CA TYR A 58 12.33 6.90 -21.56
C TYR A 58 12.12 8.39 -21.82
N ASP A 59 10.95 8.73 -22.35
CA ASP A 59 10.50 10.10 -22.57
C ASP A 59 9.62 10.58 -21.40
N VAL A 60 8.90 9.65 -20.76
CA VAL A 60 8.04 9.91 -19.60
C VAL A 60 8.23 8.82 -18.55
N ILE A 61 8.35 9.25 -17.29
CA ILE A 61 8.44 8.38 -16.12
C ILE A 61 7.26 8.71 -15.20
N TYR A 62 6.35 7.77 -15.05
CA TYR A 62 5.30 7.85 -14.03
C TYR A 62 5.81 7.20 -12.75
N LEU A 63 5.58 7.85 -11.61
CA LEU A 63 5.81 7.30 -10.27
C LEU A 63 4.50 7.38 -9.49
N CYS A 64 3.91 6.22 -9.18
CA CYS A 64 2.60 6.14 -8.55
C CYS A 64 2.64 5.36 -7.24
N ASP A 65 1.82 5.76 -6.26
CA ASP A 65 1.66 5.10 -4.95
C ASP A 65 3.00 4.86 -4.21
N LEU A 66 3.98 5.70 -4.51
CA LEU A 66 5.34 5.58 -4.00
C LEU A 66 5.75 6.93 -3.44
N PRO A 67 5.76 7.08 -2.11
CA PRO A 67 6.11 8.34 -1.51
C PRO A 67 7.61 8.60 -1.68
N LEU A 68 7.94 9.82 -2.11
CA LEU A 68 9.34 10.23 -2.27
C LEU A 68 9.94 10.57 -0.91
N ILE A 69 10.52 9.56 -0.27
CA ILE A 69 11.25 9.68 1.00
C ILE A 69 12.50 10.55 0.85
N PRO A 70 13.03 11.15 1.94
CA PRO A 70 14.20 12.01 1.89
C PRO A 70 15.41 11.40 1.19
N SER A 71 15.67 10.09 1.40
CA SER A 71 16.79 9.40 0.74
C SER A 71 16.61 9.24 -0.77
N ALA A 72 15.37 9.17 -1.27
CA ALA A 72 15.09 9.14 -2.70
C ALA A 72 15.19 10.55 -3.32
N ILE A 73 14.70 11.58 -2.61
CA ILE A 73 14.83 12.99 -2.98
C ILE A 73 16.31 13.38 -3.10
N GLU A 74 17.13 13.02 -2.12
CA GLU A 74 18.57 13.34 -2.11
C GLU A 74 19.33 12.74 -3.31
N VAL A 75 18.80 11.66 -3.89
CA VAL A 75 19.31 11.08 -5.13
C VAL A 75 18.77 11.85 -6.32
N LEU A 76 17.45 12.00 -6.43
CA LEU A 76 16.79 12.67 -7.56
C LEU A 76 17.30 14.09 -7.77
N ASP A 77 17.56 14.85 -6.71
CA ASP A 77 18.08 16.23 -6.79
C ASP A 77 19.44 16.34 -7.51
N LYS A 78 20.12 15.21 -7.74
CA LYS A 78 21.38 15.12 -8.50
C LYS A 78 21.16 14.68 -9.96
N HIS A 79 19.92 14.43 -10.37
CA HIS A 79 19.52 13.81 -11.63
C HIS A 79 18.38 14.58 -12.33
N GLU A 80 18.68 15.80 -12.79
CA GLU A 80 17.74 16.66 -13.53
C GLU A 80 17.17 15.98 -14.79
N GLU A 81 17.95 15.10 -15.42
CA GLU A 81 17.54 14.32 -16.59
C GLU A 81 16.43 13.31 -16.29
N ILE A 82 16.29 12.89 -15.03
CA ILE A 82 15.18 12.05 -14.54
C ILE A 82 14.02 12.94 -14.14
N ILE A 83 14.28 13.99 -13.34
CA ILE A 83 13.26 14.92 -12.83
C ILE A 83 12.45 15.54 -13.98
N SER A 84 13.12 15.98 -15.05
CA SER A 84 12.46 16.62 -16.21
C SER A 84 11.45 15.72 -16.94
N LYS A 85 11.50 14.40 -16.72
CA LYS A 85 10.60 13.40 -17.31
C LYS A 85 9.61 12.81 -16.29
N LEU A 86 9.79 13.12 -15.01
CA LEU A 86 9.07 12.52 -13.90
C LEU A 86 7.68 13.15 -13.73
N LYS A 87 6.68 12.30 -13.53
CA LYS A 87 5.31 12.67 -13.14
C LYS A 87 4.90 11.82 -11.95
N HIS A 88 4.78 12.46 -10.80
CA HIS A 88 4.49 11.81 -9.51
C HIS A 88 2.99 11.85 -9.20
N PHE A 89 2.44 10.76 -8.68
CA PHE A 89 1.05 10.65 -8.24
C PHE A 89 0.99 9.83 -6.96
N ASP A 90 0.88 10.52 -5.83
CA ASP A 90 0.91 9.89 -4.52
C ASP A 90 -0.14 10.48 -3.58
N HIS A 91 -0.50 9.75 -2.55
CA HIS A 91 -1.52 10.13 -1.57
C HIS A 91 -1.02 10.09 -0.12
N HIS A 92 0.22 9.64 0.09
CA HIS A 92 0.85 9.68 1.40
C HIS A 92 1.12 11.12 1.85
N SER A 93 1.15 11.33 3.16
CA SER A 93 1.53 12.64 3.71
C SER A 93 3.01 12.91 3.42
N SER A 94 3.33 14.13 2.99
CA SER A 94 4.71 14.52 2.72
C SER A 94 5.58 14.37 3.97
N TYR A 95 6.79 13.83 3.81
CA TYR A 95 7.84 13.90 4.82
C TYR A 95 8.20 15.38 5.01
N GLY A 96 7.90 15.94 6.20
CA GLY A 96 7.94 17.39 6.44
C GLY A 96 9.22 18.08 5.97
N GLY A 97 9.12 19.34 5.57
CA GLY A 97 10.23 20.11 5.00
C GLY A 97 9.79 20.91 3.77
N VAL A 98 10.76 21.38 2.99
CA VAL A 98 10.49 21.98 1.67
C VAL A 98 10.20 20.84 0.69
N VAL A 99 8.97 20.77 0.19
CA VAL A 99 8.56 19.77 -0.79
C VAL A 99 9.07 20.21 -2.18
N PRO A 100 9.88 19.41 -2.87
CA PRO A 100 10.32 19.72 -4.23
C PRO A 100 9.15 19.86 -5.20
N ASN A 101 9.29 20.67 -6.24
CA ASN A 101 8.23 20.95 -7.21
C ASN A 101 7.80 19.75 -8.06
N TYR A 102 8.65 18.73 -8.16
CA TYR A 102 8.37 17.49 -8.88
C TYR A 102 7.63 16.45 -8.02
N VAL A 103 7.45 16.72 -6.72
CA VAL A 103 6.65 15.89 -5.82
C VAL A 103 5.21 16.34 -5.90
N ASN A 104 4.32 15.40 -6.24
CA ASN A 104 2.89 15.66 -6.39
C ASN A 104 2.11 14.62 -5.57
N ALA A 105 1.85 14.99 -4.31
CA ALA A 105 1.19 14.14 -3.33
C ALA A 105 -0.07 14.83 -2.76
N HIS A 106 -1.20 14.13 -2.78
CA HIS A 106 -2.49 14.63 -2.31
C HIS A 106 -3.19 13.60 -1.44
N VAL A 107 -3.34 13.89 -0.14
CA VAL A 107 -4.03 12.99 0.81
C VAL A 107 -5.54 12.91 0.56
N THR A 108 -6.12 13.97 -0.03
CA THR A 108 -7.55 14.06 -0.29
C THR A 108 -7.83 14.62 -1.67
N LEU A 109 -8.89 14.12 -2.31
CA LEU A 109 -9.45 14.63 -3.54
C LEU A 109 -10.96 14.84 -3.33
N ASN A 110 -11.48 15.99 -3.79
CA ASN A 110 -12.92 16.34 -3.67
C ASN A 110 -13.50 16.18 -2.25
N GLY A 111 -12.70 16.47 -1.22
CA GLY A 111 -13.14 16.42 0.18
C GLY A 111 -13.16 15.02 0.81
N ARG A 112 -12.75 13.96 0.09
CA ARG A 112 -12.55 12.61 0.65
C ARG A 112 -11.11 12.14 0.46
N LYS A 113 -10.73 11.06 1.16
CA LYS A 113 -9.43 10.41 0.92
C LYS A 113 -9.36 9.89 -0.52
N THR A 114 -8.15 9.90 -1.07
CA THR A 114 -7.83 9.41 -2.42
C THR A 114 -6.71 8.37 -2.32
N CYS A 115 -6.45 7.68 -3.43
CA CYS A 115 -5.35 6.76 -3.62
C CYS A 115 -4.52 7.15 -4.87
N GLY A 116 -3.35 6.56 -5.08
CA GLY A 116 -2.47 6.83 -6.22
C GLY A 116 -3.12 6.53 -7.57
N THR A 117 -3.88 5.43 -7.67
CA THR A 117 -4.65 5.03 -8.87
C THR A 117 -5.65 6.09 -9.27
N GLU A 118 -6.41 6.65 -8.32
CA GLU A 118 -7.41 7.69 -8.61
C GLU A 118 -6.75 8.99 -9.11
N LEU A 119 -5.63 9.39 -8.49
CA LEU A 119 -4.87 10.57 -8.92
C LEU A 119 -4.33 10.41 -10.35
N PHE A 120 -3.75 9.24 -10.64
CA PHE A 120 -3.22 8.94 -11.97
C PHE A 120 -4.34 8.83 -13.02
N TYR A 121 -5.46 8.19 -12.67
CA TYR A 121 -6.64 8.09 -13.53
C TYR A 121 -7.15 9.48 -13.96
N ASN A 122 -7.33 10.39 -13.01
CA ASN A 122 -7.80 11.75 -13.30
C ASN A 122 -6.82 12.51 -14.21
N TYR A 123 -5.52 12.31 -14.04
CA TYR A 123 -4.53 12.85 -14.95
C TYR A 123 -4.67 12.26 -16.37
N LEU A 124 -4.85 10.96 -16.52
CA LEU A 124 -5.06 10.34 -17.84
C LEU A 124 -6.34 10.87 -18.52
N LEU A 125 -7.43 11.05 -17.75
CA LEU A 125 -8.67 11.66 -18.26
C LEU A 125 -8.48 13.10 -18.74
N SER A 126 -7.55 13.86 -18.14
CA SER A 126 -7.20 15.20 -18.62
C SER A 126 -6.51 15.20 -19.99
N LEU A 127 -5.91 14.07 -20.40
CA LEU A 127 -5.25 13.91 -21.69
C LEU A 127 -6.18 13.34 -22.76
N SER A 128 -7.11 12.47 -22.38
CA SER A 128 -8.02 11.78 -23.29
C SER A 128 -9.16 11.10 -22.52
N THR A 129 -10.33 11.02 -23.15
CA THR A 129 -11.51 10.33 -22.60
C THR A 129 -11.50 8.82 -22.83
N LYS A 130 -10.39 8.23 -23.30
CA LYS A 130 -10.29 6.81 -23.65
C LYS A 130 -10.67 5.88 -22.49
N LEU A 131 -10.37 6.28 -21.26
CA LEU A 131 -10.68 5.51 -20.05
C LEU A 131 -11.97 6.00 -19.35
N ASP A 132 -12.71 6.94 -19.93
CA ASP A 132 -13.98 7.41 -19.37
C ASP A 132 -15.08 6.39 -19.68
N SER A 133 -15.12 5.30 -18.90
CA SER A 133 -16.10 4.23 -19.05
C SER A 133 -16.52 3.64 -17.70
N PRO A 134 -17.71 3.00 -17.61
CA PRO A 134 -18.17 2.35 -16.39
C PRO A 134 -17.16 1.35 -15.81
N PHE A 135 -16.42 0.65 -16.67
CA PHE A 135 -15.36 -0.27 -16.24
C PHE A 135 -14.32 0.43 -15.36
N TYR A 136 -13.72 1.50 -15.88
CA TYR A 136 -12.62 2.18 -15.19
C TYR A 136 -13.11 2.98 -13.99
N HIS A 137 -14.30 3.58 -14.06
CA HIS A 137 -14.90 4.26 -12.90
C HIS A 137 -15.09 3.30 -11.73
N VAL A 138 -15.69 2.12 -11.97
CA VAL A 138 -15.88 1.10 -10.92
C VAL A 138 -14.55 0.54 -10.43
N PHE A 139 -13.61 0.24 -11.33
CA PHE A 139 -12.30 -0.30 -10.95
C PHE A 139 -11.49 0.66 -10.07
N VAL A 140 -11.47 1.94 -10.44
CA VAL A 140 -10.74 2.99 -9.71
C VAL A 140 -11.39 3.24 -8.35
N GLU A 141 -12.72 3.31 -8.29
CA GLU A 141 -13.42 3.50 -7.02
C GLU A 141 -13.23 2.29 -6.09
N ALA A 142 -13.34 1.05 -6.58
CA ALA A 142 -13.08 -0.15 -5.78
C ALA A 142 -11.64 -0.20 -5.22
N THR A 143 -10.67 0.23 -6.03
CA THR A 143 -9.27 0.36 -5.62
C THR A 143 -9.14 1.40 -4.51
N ARG A 144 -9.75 2.58 -4.67
CA ARG A 144 -9.74 3.65 -3.67
C ARG A 144 -10.42 3.24 -2.36
N GLU A 145 -11.59 2.63 -2.41
CA GLU A 145 -12.31 2.17 -1.21
C GLU A 145 -11.43 1.20 -0.40
N THR A 146 -10.75 0.28 -1.08
CA THR A 146 -9.80 -0.66 -0.46
C THR A 146 -8.64 0.08 0.20
N ASP A 147 -7.98 0.96 -0.55
CA ASP A 147 -6.79 1.65 -0.09
C ASP A 147 -7.10 2.57 1.11
N THR A 148 -8.18 3.33 0.99
CA THR A 148 -8.57 4.31 2.02
C THR A 148 -9.39 3.73 3.17
N TRP A 149 -9.74 2.44 3.10
CA TRP A 149 -10.64 1.73 4.01
C TRP A 149 -12.06 2.35 4.08
N ASP A 150 -12.49 2.96 3.00
CA ASP A 150 -13.73 3.72 2.89
C ASP A 150 -14.80 2.91 2.15
N PHE A 151 -15.35 1.90 2.81
CA PHE A 151 -16.34 0.97 2.24
C PHE A 151 -17.77 1.51 2.41
N LEU A 152 -18.08 2.70 1.88
CA LEU A 152 -19.37 3.37 2.09
C LEU A 152 -20.55 2.50 1.66
N GLU A 153 -20.46 1.90 0.47
CA GLU A 153 -21.37 0.86 0.02
C GLU A 153 -20.53 -0.34 -0.47
N GLU A 154 -20.80 -1.58 -0.02
CA GLU A 154 -20.08 -2.78 -0.51
C GLU A 154 -20.40 -3.13 -1.98
N THR A 155 -20.89 -2.16 -2.76
CA THR A 155 -21.42 -2.27 -4.12
C THR A 155 -20.33 -2.68 -5.13
N TYR A 156 -19.08 -2.30 -4.89
CA TYR A 156 -17.98 -2.54 -5.84
C TYR A 156 -17.13 -3.77 -5.53
N ASN A 157 -17.50 -4.56 -4.51
CA ASN A 157 -16.72 -5.71 -4.04
C ASN A 157 -15.22 -5.40 -3.83
N ALA A 158 -14.90 -4.18 -3.37
CA ALA A 158 -13.53 -3.68 -3.16
C ALA A 158 -12.66 -4.66 -2.35
N LYS A 159 -13.20 -5.23 -1.28
CA LYS A 159 -12.50 -6.25 -0.46
C LYS A 159 -12.19 -7.54 -1.23
N MET A 160 -13.09 -7.98 -2.12
CA MET A 160 -12.84 -9.12 -2.99
C MET A 160 -11.69 -8.82 -3.95
N LEU A 161 -11.65 -7.60 -4.50
CA LEU A 161 -10.57 -7.16 -5.40
C LEU A 161 -9.19 -7.27 -4.72
N ALA A 162 -9.09 -6.77 -3.48
CA ALA A 162 -7.90 -6.90 -2.65
C ALA A 162 -7.54 -8.36 -2.33
N CYS A 163 -8.54 -9.20 -2.06
CA CYS A 163 -8.35 -10.62 -1.80
C CYS A 163 -7.80 -11.35 -3.02
N VAL A 164 -8.34 -11.08 -4.22
CA VAL A 164 -7.86 -11.66 -5.47
C VAL A 164 -6.39 -11.36 -5.67
N TYR A 165 -5.99 -10.10 -5.51
CA TYR A 165 -4.59 -9.69 -5.53
C TYR A 165 -3.75 -10.48 -4.51
N GLY A 166 -4.22 -10.62 -3.27
CA GLY A 166 -3.52 -11.39 -2.24
C GLY A 166 -3.32 -12.87 -2.57
N ILE A 167 -4.23 -13.46 -3.36
CA ILE A 167 -4.16 -14.86 -3.80
C ILE A 167 -3.20 -15.05 -4.97
N ILE A 168 -3.31 -14.22 -6.01
CA ILE A 168 -2.61 -14.45 -7.30
C ILE A 168 -1.31 -13.64 -7.43
N GLY A 169 -1.12 -12.63 -6.59
CA GLY A 169 0.04 -11.75 -6.61
C GLY A 169 0.00 -10.71 -7.74
N PRO A 170 1.01 -9.82 -7.80
CA PRO A 170 0.96 -8.60 -8.60
C PRO A 170 0.89 -8.84 -10.11
N VAL A 171 1.72 -9.74 -10.65
CA VAL A 171 1.82 -9.96 -12.10
C VAL A 171 0.53 -10.59 -12.63
N ALA A 172 0.07 -11.67 -12.01
CA ALA A 172 -1.17 -12.34 -12.41
C ALA A 172 -2.40 -11.45 -12.20
N TYR A 173 -2.38 -10.55 -11.21
CA TYR A 173 -3.43 -9.56 -11.03
C TYR A 173 -3.48 -8.55 -12.19
N ILE A 174 -2.35 -7.98 -12.58
CA ILE A 174 -2.28 -7.08 -13.74
C ILE A 174 -2.79 -7.79 -15.01
N GLU A 175 -2.35 -9.02 -15.24
CA GLU A 175 -2.80 -9.84 -16.38
C GLU A 175 -4.30 -10.13 -16.34
N LEU A 176 -4.83 -10.51 -15.17
CA LEU A 176 -6.25 -10.77 -14.97
C LEU A 176 -7.08 -9.55 -15.33
N ILE A 177 -6.80 -8.39 -14.73
CA ILE A 177 -7.60 -7.18 -14.95
C ILE A 177 -7.48 -6.72 -16.41
N ASN A 178 -6.28 -6.78 -17.00
CA ASN A 178 -6.08 -6.43 -18.41
C ASN A 178 -6.83 -7.36 -19.38
N SER A 179 -7.07 -8.61 -18.99
CA SER A 179 -7.80 -9.59 -19.81
C SER A 179 -9.33 -9.40 -19.80
N LEU A 180 -9.87 -8.60 -18.88
CA LEU A 180 -11.30 -8.34 -18.79
C LEU A 180 -11.79 -7.45 -19.95
N ASN A 181 -13.06 -7.65 -20.34
CA ASN A 181 -13.73 -6.84 -21.35
C ASN A 181 -14.08 -5.46 -20.77
N ASP A 182 -13.31 -4.44 -21.13
CA ASP A 182 -13.48 -3.06 -20.66
C ASP A 182 -14.59 -2.27 -21.39
N LEU A 183 -15.33 -2.95 -22.28
CA LEU A 183 -16.58 -2.46 -22.86
C LEU A 183 -17.80 -2.73 -21.95
N GLU A 184 -17.66 -3.60 -20.96
CA GLU A 184 -18.69 -3.93 -19.96
C GLU A 184 -18.39 -3.24 -18.63
N GLU A 185 -19.34 -3.28 -17.69
CA GLU A 185 -19.07 -2.85 -16.31
C GLU A 185 -18.02 -3.77 -15.65
N PHE A 186 -17.15 -3.21 -14.81
CA PHE A 186 -16.10 -3.96 -14.16
C PHE A 186 -16.67 -5.05 -13.26
N LYS A 187 -16.28 -6.30 -13.53
CA LYS A 187 -16.64 -7.44 -12.70
C LYS A 187 -15.56 -8.51 -12.74
N LEU A 188 -15.20 -9.02 -11.57
CA LEU A 188 -14.32 -10.17 -11.46
C LEU A 188 -15.06 -11.47 -11.82
N PRO A 189 -14.37 -12.46 -12.44
CA PRO A 189 -14.94 -13.78 -12.69
C PRO A 189 -15.50 -14.44 -11.43
N ASN A 190 -16.63 -15.15 -11.56
CA ASN A 190 -17.33 -15.77 -10.42
C ASN A 190 -16.46 -16.72 -9.57
N LEU A 191 -15.45 -17.37 -10.18
CA LEU A 191 -14.49 -18.22 -9.46
C LEU A 191 -13.85 -17.50 -8.26
N PHE A 192 -13.60 -16.19 -8.37
CA PHE A 192 -13.01 -15.41 -7.29
C PHE A 192 -13.99 -15.14 -6.14
N SER A 193 -15.30 -15.17 -6.39
CA SER A 193 -16.30 -15.05 -5.33
C SER A 193 -16.23 -16.24 -4.37
N ASP A 194 -16.17 -17.47 -4.88
CA ASP A 194 -16.07 -18.67 -4.05
C ASP A 194 -14.75 -18.70 -3.25
N LEU A 195 -13.65 -18.25 -3.87
CA LEU A 195 -12.36 -18.13 -3.20
C LEU A 195 -12.37 -17.07 -2.10
N TYR A 196 -13.05 -15.94 -2.33
CA TYR A 196 -13.18 -14.87 -1.36
C TYR A 196 -13.99 -15.31 -0.13
N GLU A 197 -15.12 -15.99 -0.32
CA GLU A 197 -15.89 -16.54 0.79
C GLU A 197 -15.08 -17.55 1.63
N ALA A 198 -14.31 -18.42 0.96
CA ALA A 198 -13.41 -19.34 1.66
C ALA A 198 -12.29 -18.60 2.42
N ASP A 199 -11.79 -17.48 1.89
CA ASP A 199 -10.79 -16.64 2.54
C ASP A 199 -11.38 -15.91 3.76
N LEU A 200 -12.62 -15.42 3.70
CA LEU A 200 -13.30 -14.80 4.85
C LEU A 200 -13.43 -15.74 6.05
N VAL A 201 -13.72 -17.02 5.81
CA VAL A 201 -13.76 -18.05 6.87
C VAL A 201 -12.37 -18.27 7.48
N ARG A 202 -11.32 -18.32 6.64
CA ARG A 202 -9.92 -18.45 7.09
C ARG A 202 -9.47 -17.24 7.90
N GLN A 203 -9.78 -16.04 7.42
CA GLN A 203 -9.50 -14.78 8.12
C GLN A 203 -10.12 -14.78 9.51
N ARG A 204 -11.40 -15.11 9.64
CA ARG A 204 -12.09 -15.14 10.93
C ARG A 204 -11.41 -16.10 11.91
N SER A 205 -11.16 -17.34 11.45
CA SER A 205 -10.51 -18.37 12.27
C SER A 205 -9.12 -17.93 12.73
N TYR A 206 -8.35 -17.27 11.86
CA TYR A 206 -7.04 -16.74 12.18
C TYR A 206 -7.09 -15.57 13.17
N ILE A 207 -8.04 -14.65 13.00
CA ILE A 207 -8.24 -13.52 13.90
C ILE A 207 -8.63 -14.00 15.30
N ASP A 208 -9.55 -14.96 15.40
CA ASP A 208 -9.97 -15.55 16.67
C ASP A 208 -8.77 -16.20 17.39
N PHE A 209 -8.00 -17.01 16.67
CA PHE A 209 -6.77 -17.62 17.20
C PHE A 209 -5.77 -16.59 17.72
N VAL A 210 -5.50 -15.53 16.94
CA VAL A 210 -4.56 -14.49 17.36
C VAL A 210 -5.09 -13.70 18.56
N ASN A 211 -6.40 -13.39 18.59
CA ASN A 211 -7.01 -12.67 19.69
C ASN A 211 -6.95 -13.46 21.01
N GLU A 212 -7.18 -14.77 20.98
CA GLU A 212 -7.02 -15.67 22.14
C GLU A 212 -5.57 -15.70 22.64
N ASN A 213 -4.61 -15.68 21.73
CA ASN A 213 -3.18 -15.77 22.02
C ASN A 213 -2.46 -14.42 22.10
N LEU A 214 -3.19 -13.30 22.10
CA LEU A 214 -2.63 -11.96 22.13
C LEU A 214 -1.90 -11.69 23.47
N LEU A 215 -0.65 -11.22 23.40
CA LEU A 215 0.03 -10.70 24.58
C LEU A 215 -0.56 -9.32 24.91
N VAL A 216 -1.10 -9.15 26.12
CA VAL A 216 -1.54 -7.85 26.60
C VAL A 216 -0.48 -7.34 27.57
N THR A 217 0.13 -6.20 27.24
CA THR A 217 1.22 -5.58 28.01
C THR A 217 1.10 -4.06 27.94
N THR A 218 2.13 -3.33 28.35
CA THR A 218 2.17 -1.87 28.33
C THR A 218 3.38 -1.34 27.59
N TYR A 219 3.18 -0.29 26.80
CA TYR A 219 4.24 0.55 26.26
C TYR A 219 4.04 1.97 26.78
N LYS A 220 4.90 2.41 27.70
CA LYS A 220 4.73 3.66 28.45
C LYS A 220 3.33 3.75 29.09
N GLN A 221 2.55 4.78 28.73
CA GLN A 221 1.17 4.97 29.21
C GLN A 221 0.13 4.12 28.46
N TYR A 222 0.51 3.46 27.36
CA TYR A 222 -0.42 2.75 26.50
C TYR A 222 -0.55 1.29 26.90
N LYS A 223 -1.77 0.79 26.97
CA LYS A 223 -2.07 -0.64 27.06
C LYS A 223 -2.13 -1.23 25.67
N ILE A 224 -1.28 -2.21 25.37
CA ILE A 224 -1.08 -2.69 24.00
C ILE A 224 -1.35 -4.19 23.87
N GLY A 225 -1.80 -4.59 22.68
CA GLY A 225 -1.77 -5.97 22.25
C GLY A 225 -0.52 -6.24 21.40
N VAL A 226 0.20 -7.32 21.66
CA VAL A 226 1.36 -7.73 20.85
C VAL A 226 1.11 -9.12 20.30
N THR A 227 1.39 -9.30 19.02
CA THR A 227 1.38 -10.61 18.36
C THR A 227 2.49 -10.73 17.33
N ILE A 228 2.93 -11.96 17.07
CA ILE A 228 3.74 -12.31 15.90
C ILE A 228 2.77 -12.91 14.88
N ALA A 229 2.54 -12.20 13.77
CA ALA A 229 1.60 -12.61 12.75
C ALA A 229 2.07 -12.24 11.34
N GLU A 230 1.90 -13.15 10.40
CA GLU A 230 2.38 -13.01 9.02
C GLU A 230 1.24 -12.73 8.03
N GLN A 231 0.00 -13.07 8.39
CA GLN A 231 -1.15 -13.03 7.49
C GLN A 231 -2.17 -11.97 7.92
N TYR A 232 -2.92 -11.46 6.94
CA TYR A 232 -4.08 -10.57 7.13
C TYR A 232 -3.85 -9.33 7.99
N ARG A 233 -2.60 -8.89 8.15
CA ARG A 233 -2.14 -7.84 9.07
C ARG A 233 -3.10 -6.66 9.26
N SER A 234 -3.57 -6.05 8.17
CA SER A 234 -4.44 -4.88 8.24
C SER A 234 -5.82 -5.22 8.81
N ILE A 235 -6.44 -6.30 8.33
CA ILE A 235 -7.75 -6.80 8.82
C ILE A 235 -7.59 -7.30 10.26
N LEU A 236 -6.56 -8.10 10.52
CA LEU A 236 -6.22 -8.63 11.84
C LEU A 236 -6.10 -7.53 12.90
N GLY A 237 -5.23 -6.55 12.67
CA GLY A 237 -5.01 -5.48 13.65
C GLY A 237 -6.25 -4.63 13.89
N ASN A 238 -7.01 -4.34 12.83
CA ASN A 238 -8.26 -3.57 12.93
C ASN A 238 -9.34 -4.33 13.71
N GLU A 239 -9.56 -5.61 13.40
CA GLU A 239 -10.57 -6.43 14.09
C GLU A 239 -10.19 -6.69 15.56
N ILE A 240 -8.92 -6.95 15.86
CA ILE A 240 -8.47 -7.06 17.26
C ILE A 240 -8.74 -5.76 18.02
N CYS A 241 -8.42 -4.59 17.44
CA CYS A 241 -8.69 -3.30 18.09
C CYS A 241 -10.19 -3.07 18.35
N LYS A 242 -11.07 -3.54 17.46
CA LYS A 242 -12.52 -3.47 17.66
C LYS A 242 -13.00 -4.44 18.75
N MET A 243 -12.49 -5.67 18.76
CA MET A 243 -12.83 -6.71 19.73
C MET A 243 -12.29 -6.39 21.13
N ARG A 244 -11.21 -5.61 21.20
CA ARG A 244 -10.48 -5.27 22.43
C ARG A 244 -10.36 -3.75 22.60
N PRO A 245 -11.50 -3.05 22.86
CA PRO A 245 -11.50 -1.59 23.04
C PRO A 245 -10.71 -1.12 24.28
N ASP A 246 -10.33 -2.07 25.16
CA ASP A 246 -9.44 -1.84 26.29
C ASP A 246 -7.98 -1.57 25.88
N LEU A 247 -7.59 -1.93 24.65
CA LEU A 247 -6.26 -1.67 24.10
C LEU A 247 -6.20 -0.28 23.46
N ASP A 248 -5.06 0.39 23.58
CA ASP A 248 -4.78 1.64 22.89
C ASP A 248 -4.33 1.39 21.45
N PHE A 249 -3.51 0.35 21.23
CA PHE A 249 -3.14 -0.13 19.92
C PHE A 249 -2.66 -1.58 19.94
N VAL A 250 -2.55 -2.18 18.76
CA VAL A 250 -1.96 -3.50 18.53
C VAL A 250 -0.65 -3.35 17.77
N MET A 251 0.41 -4.01 18.25
CA MET A 251 1.72 -4.13 17.61
C MET A 251 1.85 -5.55 17.01
N ILE A 252 2.03 -5.61 15.70
CA ILE A 252 2.15 -6.86 14.94
C ILE A 252 3.59 -6.98 14.43
N LEU A 253 4.34 -7.95 14.95
CA LEU A 253 5.69 -8.28 14.49
C LEU A 253 5.57 -9.26 13.32
N ASN A 254 6.15 -8.92 12.17
CA ASN A 254 6.13 -9.73 10.97
C ASN A 254 7.56 -9.92 10.45
N TYR A 255 8.13 -11.08 10.78
CA TYR A 255 9.50 -11.43 10.41
C TYR A 255 9.65 -11.74 8.93
N SER A 256 8.63 -12.32 8.27
CA SER A 256 8.69 -12.60 6.83
C SER A 256 8.76 -11.33 5.98
N ARG A 257 8.17 -10.22 6.45
CA ARG A 257 8.28 -8.89 5.83
C ARG A 257 9.36 -8.00 6.43
N ASN A 258 10.09 -8.48 7.44
CA ASN A 258 11.07 -7.70 8.21
C ASN A 258 10.50 -6.34 8.69
N SER A 259 9.28 -6.35 9.24
CA SER A 259 8.59 -5.11 9.64
C SER A 259 7.71 -5.31 10.88
N VAL A 260 7.45 -4.20 11.58
CA VAL A 260 6.44 -4.10 12.62
C VAL A 260 5.32 -3.18 12.15
N SER A 261 4.08 -3.51 12.44
CA SER A 261 2.92 -2.70 12.08
C SER A 261 2.04 -2.43 13.28
N LEU A 262 1.68 -1.16 13.45
CA LEU A 262 0.82 -0.69 14.52
C LEU A 262 -0.56 -0.38 13.96
N ARG A 263 -1.61 -0.77 14.70
CA ARG A 263 -3.02 -0.49 14.37
C ARG A 263 -3.76 0.00 15.61
N CYS A 264 -4.64 0.97 15.44
CA CYS A 264 -5.55 1.43 16.49
C CYS A 264 -6.89 1.89 15.89
N VAL A 265 -7.92 1.95 16.72
CA VAL A 265 -9.23 2.54 16.36
C VAL A 265 -9.50 3.86 17.08
N LYS A 266 -8.69 4.19 18.09
CA LYS A 266 -8.84 5.37 18.95
C LYS A 266 -8.33 6.64 18.26
N ASP A 267 -9.06 7.74 18.43
CA ASP A 267 -8.74 9.04 17.81
C ASP A 267 -7.67 9.84 18.57
N ASP A 268 -7.44 9.53 19.85
CA ASP A 268 -6.46 10.19 20.71
C ASP A 268 -5.07 9.52 20.67
N VAL A 269 -4.94 8.40 19.97
CA VAL A 269 -3.66 7.70 19.75
C VAL A 269 -3.09 8.12 18.38
N ASP A 270 -1.81 8.50 18.36
CA ASP A 270 -1.08 8.82 17.13
C ASP A 270 0.05 7.81 16.89
N LEU A 271 -0.23 6.81 16.04
CA LEU A 271 0.72 5.76 15.70
C LEU A 271 1.89 6.25 14.85
N ASN A 272 1.73 7.36 14.12
CA ASN A 272 2.84 7.93 13.35
C ASN A 272 3.94 8.41 14.30
N GLN A 273 3.55 9.12 15.35
CA GLN A 273 4.49 9.57 16.39
C GLN A 273 5.11 8.39 17.15
N ILE A 274 4.30 7.38 17.50
CA ILE A 274 4.80 6.19 18.21
C ILE A 274 5.81 5.42 17.34
N CYS A 275 5.55 5.20 16.05
CA CYS A 275 6.48 4.49 15.16
C CYS A 275 7.82 5.21 15.01
N ALA A 276 7.82 6.56 14.96
CA ALA A 276 9.05 7.35 14.88
C ALA A 276 9.96 7.18 16.12
N GLU A 277 9.42 6.71 17.25
CA GLU A 277 10.23 6.35 18.41
C GLU A 277 10.99 5.03 18.21
N PHE A 278 10.45 4.12 17.41
CA PHE A 278 11.03 2.80 17.16
C PHE A 278 12.08 2.83 16.05
N HIS A 279 11.93 3.70 15.06
CA HIS A 279 12.86 3.78 13.92
C HIS A 279 12.82 5.18 13.30
N HIS A 280 13.95 5.70 12.85
CA HIS A 280 14.02 7.05 12.23
C HIS A 280 13.14 7.20 10.97
N ASP A 281 13.02 6.14 10.16
CA ASP A 281 12.08 6.06 9.03
C ASP A 281 10.71 5.46 9.40
N GLY A 282 10.42 5.28 10.70
CA GLY A 282 9.13 4.76 11.17
C GLY A 282 8.03 5.82 11.03
N GLY A 283 6.87 5.43 10.51
CA GLY A 283 5.76 6.37 10.31
C GLY A 283 4.55 5.79 9.60
N GLY A 284 3.60 6.66 9.24
CA GLY A 284 2.40 6.32 8.49
C GLY A 284 1.21 7.20 8.86
N HIS A 285 0.02 6.64 8.81
CA HIS A 285 -1.20 7.32 9.25
C HIS A 285 -1.36 7.26 10.76
N LYS A 286 -2.07 8.25 11.32
CA LYS A 286 -2.42 8.34 12.74
C LYS A 286 -2.96 7.03 13.34
N LYS A 287 -3.74 6.24 12.58
CA LYS A 287 -4.33 4.97 13.01
C LYS A 287 -3.68 3.71 12.42
N SER A 288 -2.70 3.86 11.54
CA SER A 288 -2.01 2.76 10.87
C SER A 288 -0.63 3.20 10.44
N ALA A 289 0.38 2.74 11.16
CA ALA A 289 1.78 3.07 10.91
C ALA A 289 2.65 1.80 11.01
N GLY A 290 3.93 1.91 10.65
CA GLY A 290 4.87 0.80 10.79
C GLY A 290 6.33 1.25 10.70
N PHE A 291 7.22 0.30 10.92
CA PHE A 291 8.67 0.47 10.79
C PHE A 291 9.34 -0.85 10.40
N VAL A 292 10.57 -0.77 9.88
CA VAL A 292 11.38 -1.94 9.51
C VAL A 292 11.97 -2.61 10.77
N ILE A 293 12.19 -3.92 10.74
CA ILE A 293 12.96 -4.65 11.76
C ILE A 293 14.43 -4.66 11.35
N ASP A 294 15.30 -4.06 12.15
CA ASP A 294 16.71 -3.85 11.84
C ASP A 294 17.53 -3.56 13.11
N GLU A 295 18.81 -3.23 12.96
CA GLU A 295 19.70 -3.00 14.11
C GLU A 295 19.21 -1.87 15.04
N GLU A 296 18.49 -0.87 14.52
CA GLU A 296 17.95 0.22 15.35
C GLU A 296 16.71 -0.22 16.14
N SER A 297 15.79 -0.91 15.47
CA SER A 297 14.47 -1.25 16.02
C SER A 297 14.46 -2.53 16.84
N ILE A 298 15.34 -3.51 16.55
CA ILE A 298 15.43 -4.80 17.25
C ILE A 298 15.53 -4.63 18.77
N PRO A 299 16.45 -3.80 19.32
CA PRO A 299 16.56 -3.61 20.77
C PRO A 299 15.27 -3.09 21.42
N LYS A 300 14.49 -2.29 20.67
CA LYS A 300 13.26 -1.64 21.16
C LYS A 300 12.05 -2.57 21.16
N ILE A 301 12.07 -3.66 20.39
CA ILE A 301 10.98 -4.65 20.32
C ILE A 301 11.31 -5.99 20.99
N GLN A 302 12.56 -6.17 21.42
CA GLN A 302 13.05 -7.44 21.95
C GLN A 302 12.29 -7.90 23.21
N GLU A 303 11.92 -6.97 24.09
CA GLU A 303 11.14 -7.32 25.29
C GLU A 303 9.78 -7.92 24.92
N TYR A 304 9.06 -7.30 23.98
CA TYR A 304 7.74 -7.73 23.52
C TYR A 304 7.79 -9.08 22.81
N HIS A 305 8.84 -9.30 22.00
CA HIS A 305 9.09 -10.61 21.40
C HIS A 305 9.26 -11.70 22.46
N ASN A 306 10.12 -11.47 23.45
CA ASN A 306 10.42 -12.44 24.50
C ASN A 306 9.20 -12.72 25.38
N GLU A 307 8.44 -11.68 25.76
CA GLU A 307 7.19 -11.85 26.51
C GLU A 307 6.14 -12.64 25.73
N TYR A 308 6.03 -12.38 24.43
CA TYR A 308 5.08 -13.10 23.57
C TYR A 308 5.43 -14.58 23.52
N LEU A 309 6.71 -14.93 23.28
CA LEU A 309 7.16 -16.32 23.27
C LEU A 309 6.92 -17.05 24.60
N LYS A 310 7.07 -16.37 25.74
CA LYS A 310 6.76 -16.95 27.07
C LYS A 310 5.27 -17.20 27.31
N LYS A 311 4.40 -16.43 26.66
CA LYS A 311 2.95 -16.61 26.78
C LYS A 311 2.46 -17.80 25.97
N ILE A 312 3.02 -18.01 24.78
CA ILE A 312 2.57 -19.04 23.84
C ILE A 312 3.28 -20.39 24.00
N GLY A 313 4.43 -20.42 24.69
CA GLY A 313 5.18 -21.64 25.03
C GLY A 313 4.75 -22.22 26.36
#